data_AF-A0A0A9DJ02-F1
#
_entry.id   AF-A0A0A9DJ02-F1
#
_cell.length_a   1.000
_cell.length_b   1.000
_cell.length_c   1.000
_cell.angle_alpha   90.00
_cell.angle_beta   90.00
_cell.angle_gamma   90.00
#
_symmetry.space_group_name_H-M   'P 1'
#
loop_
_entity.id
_entity.type
_entity.pdbx_description
1 polymer ?
#
loop_
_entity_poly.entity_id
_entity_poly.type
_entity_poly.pdbx_seq_one_letter_code
_entity_poly.pdbx_strand_id
1 'polypeptide(L)'
;MPFSPFREINFVDETVRTLAGNGTKGSDYKGGGQGTNQVLNSPWDVCYDPSEEAVYIAMAGQHQIWKHNVHDGVTKVLSGDGYERNLNGSSATSTSFAQPSGISLAPELQELFVADSESSSIRAVNLKTGGSRLLAGGDPVFPENLFRFGDYDGIGSDVLLQHPLGVIYASDNQIYVADSYNHKIKRLDPVTKKVTTIAGTGRAGYKDGPGLSAQLSEPAGLVEVGDGRLLVADTNNNTIRYITLNEKGAEVKTLDLIGVQPPSPKPKTLKRLRRRLSVDTDVINVNGGSSMEGFLSLAITVPDGYHFSKEARSKFDVETEPPNAIEIEPANGFLNSEGLASLKFKRTLPSPSMGRINCKVYYCKEDEVCLYQSVAFDIKFREEAEPSPAQIILSYSVAPRNNSGSAQLIGATKNAKV
;
A
#
# COMPACT_ATOMS: atom_id res chain seq x y z
N MET A 1 3.37 -0.54 6.51
CA MET A 1 2.63 0.68 6.14
C MET A 1 2.78 1.72 7.24
N PRO A 2 2.86 3.03 6.95
CA PRO A 2 2.72 4.05 7.98
C PRO A 2 1.29 4.00 8.54
N PHE A 3 1.16 3.85 9.85
CA PHE A 3 -0.15 3.82 10.53
C PHE A 3 -0.80 5.18 10.35
N SER A 4 -1.80 5.25 9.48
CA SER A 4 -2.41 6.53 9.13
C SER A 4 -3.57 6.82 10.08
N PRO A 5 -3.64 8.02 10.64
CA PRO A 5 -4.82 8.45 11.38
C PRO A 5 -6.04 8.50 10.45
N PHE A 6 -7.23 8.31 11.01
CA PHE A 6 -8.49 8.61 10.36
C PHE A 6 -8.67 10.13 10.26
N ARG A 7 -8.92 10.65 9.06
CA ARG A 7 -8.93 12.08 8.77
C ARG A 7 -10.22 12.53 8.11
N GLU A 8 -10.58 13.77 8.39
CA GLU A 8 -11.63 14.51 7.71
C GLU A 8 -11.00 15.58 6.82
N ILE A 9 -11.57 15.76 5.64
CA ILE A 9 -11.22 16.85 4.71
C ILE A 9 -12.47 17.70 4.57
N ASN A 10 -12.38 18.97 4.96
CA ASN A 10 -13.43 19.95 4.74
C ASN A 10 -13.10 20.72 3.47
N PHE A 11 -13.90 20.52 2.43
CA PHE A 11 -13.71 21.18 1.13
C PHE A 11 -14.17 22.64 1.09
N VAL A 12 -15.00 23.08 2.04
CA VAL A 12 -15.44 24.48 2.12
C VAL A 12 -14.36 25.34 2.77
N ASP A 13 -13.81 24.85 3.88
CA ASP A 13 -12.78 25.56 4.66
C ASP A 13 -11.35 25.20 4.22
N GLU A 14 -11.20 24.25 3.28
CA GLU A 14 -9.92 23.72 2.80
C GLU A 14 -9.01 23.20 3.92
N THR A 15 -9.59 22.61 4.96
CA THR A 15 -8.86 22.10 6.13
C THR A 15 -8.84 20.57 6.19
N VAL A 16 -7.82 20.04 6.85
CA VAL A 16 -7.71 18.61 7.18
C VAL A 16 -7.55 18.47 8.68
N ARG A 17 -8.36 17.63 9.32
CA ARG A 17 -8.22 17.29 10.74
C ARG A 17 -8.17 15.78 10.98
N THR A 18 -7.58 15.39 12.09
CA THR A 18 -7.56 14.00 12.56
C THR A 18 -8.79 13.74 13.43
N LEU A 19 -9.62 12.78 13.03
CA LEU A 19 -10.79 12.33 13.78
C LEU A 19 -10.46 11.23 14.79
N ALA A 20 -9.54 10.33 14.44
CA ALA A 20 -9.03 9.28 15.33
C ALA A 20 -7.63 8.81 14.94
N GLY A 21 -6.85 8.30 15.90
CA GLY A 21 -5.48 7.80 15.68
C GLY A 21 -4.40 8.85 15.93
N ASN A 22 -3.24 8.39 16.41
CA ASN A 22 -2.07 9.23 16.70
C ASN A 22 -0.87 8.97 15.76
N GLY A 23 -1.06 8.15 14.73
CA GLY A 23 0.00 7.78 13.78
C GLY A 23 0.90 6.62 14.21
N THR A 24 0.59 5.95 15.33
CA THR A 24 1.28 4.73 15.78
C THR A 24 0.38 3.50 15.66
N LYS A 25 0.97 2.29 15.63
CA LYS A 25 0.21 1.03 15.57
C LYS A 25 -0.54 0.82 16.89
N GLY A 26 -1.87 0.80 16.85
CA GLY A 26 -2.69 0.44 18.00
C GLY A 26 -2.70 -1.06 18.30
N SER A 27 -2.86 -1.40 19.58
CA SER A 27 -3.14 -2.76 20.07
C SER A 27 -4.41 -2.81 20.93
N ASP A 28 -5.31 -1.84 20.75
CA ASP A 28 -6.59 -1.73 21.46
C ASP A 28 -7.68 -2.47 20.68
N TYR A 29 -8.31 -3.49 21.26
CA TYR A 29 -9.34 -4.29 20.60
C TYR A 29 -10.76 -3.95 21.06
N LYS A 30 -10.94 -2.83 21.78
CA LYS A 30 -12.25 -2.39 22.30
C LYS A 30 -12.60 -0.99 21.82
N GLY A 31 -11.64 -0.07 21.91
CA GLY A 31 -11.85 1.35 21.69
C GLY A 31 -12.66 2.03 22.80
N GLY A 32 -13.26 3.16 22.45
CA GLY A 32 -14.02 4.03 23.35
C GLY A 32 -13.34 5.37 23.62
N GLY A 33 -12.12 5.57 23.10
CA GLY A 33 -11.44 6.86 23.11
C GLY A 33 -11.95 7.82 22.04
N GLN A 34 -11.48 9.07 22.13
CA GLN A 34 -11.80 10.15 21.20
C GLN A 34 -10.52 10.72 20.57
N GLY A 35 -10.60 11.18 19.32
CA GLY A 35 -9.50 11.89 18.67
C GLY A 35 -8.20 11.09 18.66
N THR A 36 -7.09 11.78 18.92
CA THR A 36 -5.75 11.17 18.99
C THR A 36 -5.55 10.23 20.18
N ASN A 37 -6.48 10.19 21.14
CA ASN A 37 -6.40 9.25 22.27
C ASN A 37 -6.88 7.85 21.88
N GLN A 38 -7.70 7.73 20.82
CA GLN A 38 -8.00 6.41 20.26
C GLN A 38 -6.88 6.00 19.30
N VAL A 39 -6.20 4.90 19.60
CA VAL A 39 -5.25 4.27 18.66
C VAL A 39 -5.99 3.38 17.69
N LEU A 40 -5.54 3.37 16.44
CA LEU A 40 -6.08 2.55 15.35
C LEU A 40 -4.98 1.64 14.79
N ASN A 41 -5.37 0.58 14.10
CA ASN A 41 -4.41 -0.30 13.43
C ASN A 41 -4.85 -0.60 12.00
N SER A 42 -4.29 0.18 11.07
CA SER A 42 -4.49 0.02 9.62
C SER A 42 -5.96 0.08 9.20
N PRO A 43 -6.66 1.21 9.44
CA PRO A 43 -7.98 1.44 8.83
C PRO A 43 -7.84 1.41 7.31
N TRP A 44 -8.70 0.65 6.63
CA TRP A 44 -8.57 0.38 5.19
C TRP A 44 -9.66 1.05 4.35
N ASP A 45 -10.90 1.00 4.82
CA ASP A 45 -12.05 1.57 4.15
C ASP A 45 -13.06 2.14 5.16
N VAL A 46 -13.89 3.08 4.70
CA VAL A 46 -14.87 3.77 5.52
C VAL A 46 -16.18 4.01 4.76
N CYS A 47 -17.31 3.94 5.48
CA CYS A 47 -18.60 4.38 4.94
C CYS A 47 -19.37 5.20 5.99
N TYR A 48 -20.06 6.24 5.54
CA TYR A 48 -20.83 7.13 6.41
C TYR A 48 -22.29 6.73 6.46
N ASP A 49 -22.85 6.70 7.67
CA ASP A 49 -24.28 6.56 7.94
C ASP A 49 -24.85 7.92 8.37
N PRO A 50 -25.64 8.57 7.51
CA PRO A 50 -26.25 9.87 7.84
C PRO A 50 -27.36 9.75 8.89
N SER A 51 -27.99 8.58 9.06
CA SER A 51 -29.08 8.40 10.03
C SER A 51 -28.58 8.30 11.47
N GLU A 52 -27.37 7.76 11.64
CA GLU A 52 -26.69 7.56 12.92
C GLU A 52 -25.58 8.59 13.19
N GLU A 53 -25.34 9.50 12.23
CA GLU A 53 -24.21 10.43 12.20
C GLU A 53 -22.89 9.72 12.56
N ALA A 54 -22.63 8.60 11.90
CA ALA A 54 -21.53 7.72 12.23
C ALA A 54 -20.74 7.27 11.01
N VAL A 55 -19.45 7.04 11.20
CA VAL A 55 -18.57 6.45 10.19
C VAL A 55 -18.22 5.03 10.62
N TYR A 56 -18.54 4.05 9.78
CA TYR A 56 -18.07 2.69 9.95
C TYR A 56 -16.70 2.54 9.29
N ILE A 57 -15.83 1.75 9.92
CA ILE A 57 -14.42 1.63 9.54
C ILE A 57 -14.06 0.14 9.45
N ALA A 58 -13.59 -0.29 8.28
CA ALA A 58 -12.95 -1.59 8.10
C ALA A 58 -11.53 -1.53 8.68
N MET A 59 -11.31 -2.14 9.84
CA MET A 59 -10.06 -2.07 10.58
C MET A 59 -9.21 -3.31 10.33
N ALA A 60 -8.57 -3.35 9.17
CA ALA A 60 -7.84 -4.49 8.66
C ALA A 60 -6.82 -5.05 9.67
N GLY A 61 -6.02 -4.17 10.30
CA GLY A 61 -4.94 -4.59 11.18
C GLY A 61 -5.38 -5.11 12.56
N GLN A 62 -6.65 -4.92 12.93
CA GLN A 62 -7.26 -5.49 14.15
C GLN A 62 -8.27 -6.60 13.82
N HIS A 63 -8.50 -6.90 12.54
CA HIS A 63 -9.50 -7.87 12.08
C HIS A 63 -10.91 -7.58 12.65
N GLN A 64 -11.31 -6.30 12.60
CA GLN A 64 -12.54 -5.80 13.23
C GLN A 64 -13.23 -4.75 12.35
N ILE A 65 -14.53 -4.56 12.60
CA ILE A 65 -15.30 -3.42 12.10
C ILE A 65 -15.55 -2.45 13.26
N TRP A 66 -15.22 -1.18 13.07
CA TRP A 66 -15.33 -0.13 14.08
C TRP A 66 -16.39 0.91 13.68
N LYS A 67 -16.94 1.63 14.68
CA LYS A 67 -17.85 2.77 14.51
C LYS A 67 -17.24 4.00 15.17
N HIS A 68 -17.17 5.10 14.44
CA HIS A 68 -16.86 6.43 14.93
C HIS A 68 -18.14 7.26 14.95
N ASN A 69 -18.53 7.79 16.10
CA ASN A 69 -19.66 8.71 16.20
C ASN A 69 -19.15 10.14 15.97
N VAL A 70 -19.75 10.85 15.01
CA VAL A 70 -19.27 12.18 14.58
C VAL A 70 -19.64 13.28 15.60
N HIS A 71 -20.66 13.05 16.43
CA HIS A 71 -21.11 14.00 17.46
C HIS A 71 -20.21 14.01 18.69
N ASP A 72 -19.96 12.83 19.29
CA ASP A 72 -19.15 12.71 20.51
C ASP A 72 -17.68 12.36 20.25
N GLY A 73 -17.31 12.07 19.00
CA GLY A 73 -15.96 11.71 18.57
C GLY A 73 -15.48 10.34 19.04
N VAL A 74 -16.34 9.54 19.66
CA VAL A 74 -15.98 8.23 20.23
C VAL A 74 -15.83 7.20 19.11
N THR A 75 -14.71 6.48 19.15
CA THR A 75 -14.39 5.43 18.18
C THR A 75 -14.24 4.09 18.88
N LYS A 76 -15.07 3.11 18.55
CA LYS A 76 -15.10 1.80 19.23
C LYS A 76 -15.46 0.66 18.29
N VAL A 77 -15.21 -0.56 18.75
CA VAL A 77 -15.57 -1.78 17.99
C VAL A 77 -17.09 -1.89 17.86
N LEU A 78 -17.54 -2.22 16.65
CA LEU A 78 -18.91 -2.61 16.33
C LEU A 78 -19.03 -4.13 16.20
N SER A 79 -18.07 -4.78 15.55
CA SER A 79 -18.07 -6.21 15.27
C SER A 79 -16.65 -6.77 15.18
N GLY A 80 -16.45 -8.01 15.62
CA GLY A 80 -15.15 -8.69 15.59
C GLY A 80 -14.52 -8.79 16.97
N ASP A 81 -14.08 -9.99 17.35
CA ASP A 81 -13.37 -10.26 18.60
C ASP A 81 -11.85 -10.00 18.54
N GLY A 82 -11.33 -9.72 17.34
CA GLY A 82 -9.92 -9.40 17.09
C GLY A 82 -9.06 -10.60 16.68
N TYR A 83 -9.61 -11.82 16.67
CA TYR A 83 -8.93 -12.96 16.07
C TYR A 83 -9.01 -12.90 14.55
N GLU A 84 -7.97 -13.39 13.88
CA GLU A 84 -7.94 -13.53 12.43
C GLU A 84 -8.55 -14.88 12.02
N ARG A 85 -9.85 -14.89 11.70
CA ARG A 85 -10.62 -16.11 11.32
C ARG A 85 -11.80 -15.77 10.41
N ASN A 86 -12.28 -16.76 9.66
CA ASN A 86 -13.56 -16.71 8.94
C ASN A 86 -14.74 -17.16 9.84
N LEU A 87 -14.89 -16.58 11.03
CA LEU A 87 -15.89 -17.01 12.01
C LEU A 87 -17.14 -16.12 11.98
N ASN A 88 -18.27 -16.67 11.56
CA ASN A 88 -19.59 -16.03 11.63
C ASN A 88 -20.27 -16.30 12.97
N GLY A 89 -20.97 -15.29 13.51
CA GLY A 89 -21.63 -15.37 14.82
C GLY A 89 -22.78 -14.40 14.96
N SER A 90 -23.64 -14.63 15.96
CA SER A 90 -24.86 -13.83 16.17
C SER A 90 -24.60 -12.46 16.82
N SER A 91 -23.40 -12.23 17.36
CA SER A 91 -22.98 -11.01 18.05
C SER A 91 -21.59 -10.54 17.62
N ALA A 92 -21.25 -9.31 18.01
CA ALA A 92 -19.90 -8.74 17.83
C ALA A 92 -18.79 -9.64 18.40
N THR A 93 -19.00 -10.25 19.57
CA THR A 93 -18.00 -11.05 20.29
C THR A 93 -17.94 -12.52 19.87
N SER A 94 -18.88 -12.97 19.03
CA SER A 94 -18.90 -14.31 18.43
C SER A 94 -18.53 -14.28 16.94
N THR A 95 -18.16 -13.11 16.42
CA THR A 95 -17.69 -12.88 15.07
C THR A 95 -16.19 -12.63 15.10
N SER A 96 -15.45 -13.21 14.15
CA SER A 96 -14.05 -12.87 13.87
C SER A 96 -13.94 -12.58 12.38
N PHE A 97 -13.09 -11.63 11.99
CA PHE A 97 -12.80 -11.33 10.59
C PHE A 97 -11.35 -11.72 10.25
N ALA A 98 -10.97 -11.59 8.99
CA ALA A 98 -9.62 -11.83 8.52
C ALA A 98 -9.22 -10.72 7.53
N GLN A 99 -8.74 -9.61 8.11
CA GLN A 99 -8.28 -8.41 7.39
C GLN A 99 -9.40 -7.81 6.52
N PRO A 100 -10.49 -7.30 7.14
CA PRO A 100 -11.56 -6.64 6.40
C PRO A 100 -11.01 -5.39 5.73
N SER A 101 -11.16 -5.30 4.40
CA SER A 101 -10.57 -4.23 3.58
C SER A 101 -11.59 -3.37 2.85
N GLY A 102 -12.81 -3.86 2.63
CA GLY A 102 -13.87 -3.09 1.98
C GLY A 102 -15.14 -3.13 2.81
N ILE A 103 -15.88 -2.01 2.85
CA ILE A 103 -17.14 -1.91 3.58
C ILE A 103 -18.18 -1.10 2.81
N SER A 104 -19.44 -1.55 2.87
CA SER A 104 -20.57 -0.83 2.28
C SER A 104 -21.80 -0.92 3.14
N LEU A 105 -22.49 0.21 3.32
CA LEU A 105 -23.69 0.32 4.13
C LEU A 105 -24.95 0.09 3.29
N ALA A 106 -25.87 -0.73 3.82
CA ALA A 106 -27.24 -0.85 3.35
C ALA A 106 -28.20 -0.41 4.48
N PRO A 107 -28.52 0.89 4.58
CA PRO A 107 -29.30 1.43 5.70
C PRO A 107 -30.67 0.79 5.84
N GLU A 108 -31.33 0.50 4.71
CA GLU A 108 -32.67 -0.10 4.66
C GLU A 108 -32.69 -1.55 5.12
N LEU A 109 -31.56 -2.25 5.04
CA LEU A 109 -31.38 -3.61 5.56
C LEU A 109 -30.86 -3.62 7.00
N GLN A 110 -30.37 -2.48 7.51
CA GLN A 110 -29.63 -2.39 8.76
C GLN A 110 -28.41 -3.33 8.76
N GLU A 111 -27.72 -3.41 7.62
CA GLU A 111 -26.56 -4.27 7.40
C GLU A 111 -25.36 -3.49 6.85
N LEU A 112 -24.15 -3.96 7.18
CA LEU A 112 -22.91 -3.62 6.49
C LEU A 112 -22.42 -4.83 5.70
N PHE A 113 -22.05 -4.65 4.45
CA PHE A 113 -21.35 -5.66 3.67
C PHE A 113 -19.85 -5.45 3.78
N VAL A 114 -19.12 -6.54 3.96
CA VAL A 114 -17.69 -6.53 4.24
C VAL A 114 -16.99 -7.45 3.24
N ALA A 115 -15.97 -6.90 2.57
CA ALA A 115 -14.96 -7.70 1.87
C ALA A 115 -13.90 -8.12 2.89
N ASP A 116 -13.89 -9.40 3.24
CA ASP A 116 -13.02 -9.99 4.24
C ASP A 116 -11.86 -10.70 3.52
N SER A 117 -10.75 -9.98 3.37
CA SER A 117 -9.76 -10.23 2.33
C SER A 117 -8.99 -11.54 2.51
N GLU A 118 -8.46 -11.79 3.71
CA GLU A 118 -7.66 -12.99 3.98
C GLU A 118 -8.54 -14.25 4.04
N SER A 119 -9.80 -14.13 4.45
CA SER A 119 -10.76 -15.25 4.37
C SER A 119 -11.30 -15.47 2.96
N SER A 120 -11.02 -14.56 2.01
CA SER A 120 -11.57 -14.56 0.65
C SER A 120 -13.09 -14.73 0.65
N SER A 121 -13.76 -13.94 1.49
CA SER A 121 -15.21 -14.01 1.68
C SER A 121 -15.88 -12.64 1.68
N ILE A 122 -17.18 -12.63 1.35
CA ILE A 122 -18.07 -11.48 1.49
C ILE A 122 -19.09 -11.79 2.59
N ARG A 123 -19.25 -10.86 3.51
CA ARG A 123 -20.02 -11.06 4.74
C ARG A 123 -20.99 -9.91 4.96
N ALA A 124 -22.13 -10.21 5.56
CA ALA A 124 -23.09 -9.21 6.02
C ALA A 124 -23.01 -9.11 7.54
N VAL A 125 -22.91 -7.91 8.08
CA VAL A 125 -22.88 -7.59 9.50
C VAL A 125 -24.18 -6.89 9.87
N ASN A 126 -24.89 -7.42 10.85
CA ASN A 126 -26.09 -6.79 11.37
C ASN A 126 -25.73 -5.60 12.28
N LEU A 127 -26.21 -4.41 11.97
CA LEU A 127 -25.87 -3.18 12.69
C LEU A 127 -26.35 -3.17 14.15
N LYS A 128 -27.41 -3.92 14.47
CA LYS A 128 -27.99 -3.98 15.81
C LYS A 128 -27.23 -4.93 16.73
N THR A 129 -26.86 -6.11 16.24
CA THR A 129 -26.21 -7.13 17.07
C THR A 129 -24.68 -7.13 16.95
N GLY A 130 -24.14 -6.53 15.88
CA GLY A 130 -22.74 -6.68 15.48
C GLY A 130 -22.39 -8.10 15.03
N GLY A 131 -23.37 -9.00 14.91
CA GLY A 131 -23.16 -10.34 14.39
C GLY A 131 -22.98 -10.34 12.87
N SER A 132 -22.42 -11.41 12.33
CA SER A 132 -22.14 -11.56 10.91
C SER A 132 -22.66 -12.88 10.34
N ARG A 133 -22.93 -12.89 9.04
CA ARG A 133 -23.29 -14.07 8.25
C ARG A 133 -22.56 -14.10 6.92
N LEU A 134 -22.27 -15.31 6.44
CA LEU A 134 -21.62 -15.53 5.15
C LEU A 134 -22.58 -15.25 3.99
N LEU A 135 -22.13 -14.45 3.03
CA LEU A 135 -22.78 -14.28 1.73
C LEU A 135 -22.12 -15.11 0.64
N ALA A 136 -20.79 -15.05 0.51
CA ALA A 136 -20.05 -15.79 -0.52
C ALA A 136 -18.60 -16.04 -0.12
N GLY A 137 -17.99 -17.09 -0.66
CA GLY A 137 -16.56 -17.37 -0.46
C GLY A 137 -16.20 -17.96 0.90
N GLY A 138 -14.90 -18.11 1.15
CA GLY A 138 -14.32 -18.62 2.41
C GLY A 138 -14.71 -20.05 2.78
N ASP A 139 -14.07 -20.62 3.80
CA ASP A 139 -14.42 -21.94 4.35
C ASP A 139 -15.61 -21.80 5.32
N PRO A 140 -16.77 -22.42 5.05
CA PRO A 140 -17.95 -22.30 5.92
C PRO A 140 -17.88 -23.25 7.13
N VAL A 141 -16.94 -24.20 7.16
CA VAL A 141 -16.86 -25.26 8.18
C VAL A 141 -15.74 -25.00 9.17
N PHE A 142 -14.55 -24.60 8.68
CA PHE A 142 -13.34 -24.42 9.49
C PHE A 142 -12.94 -22.94 9.52
N PRO A 143 -13.29 -22.19 10.57
CA PRO A 143 -13.01 -20.75 10.65
C PRO A 143 -11.51 -20.40 10.57
N GLU A 144 -10.62 -21.30 10.95
CA GLU A 144 -9.17 -21.11 10.87
C GLU A 144 -8.61 -21.34 9.46
N ASN A 145 -9.40 -21.93 8.54
CA ASN A 145 -8.96 -22.14 7.17
C ASN A 145 -9.12 -20.88 6.33
N LEU A 146 -8.05 -20.08 6.29
CA LEU A 146 -7.95 -18.87 5.46
C LEU A 146 -7.43 -19.16 4.04
N PHE A 147 -7.25 -20.43 3.66
CA PHE A 147 -6.65 -20.81 2.37
C PHE A 147 -7.67 -21.32 1.35
N ARG A 148 -8.97 -21.10 1.58
CA ARG A 148 -10.03 -21.46 0.63
C ARG A 148 -10.33 -20.30 -0.32
N PHE A 149 -9.44 -20.14 -1.29
CA PHE A 149 -9.52 -19.11 -2.32
C PHE A 149 -9.40 -19.71 -3.73
N GLY A 150 -9.69 -18.90 -4.75
CA GLY A 150 -9.62 -19.27 -6.15
C GLY A 150 -10.57 -18.40 -6.97
N ASP A 151 -10.91 -18.83 -8.19
CA ASP A 151 -11.79 -18.09 -9.09
C ASP A 151 -12.92 -18.98 -9.59
N TYR A 152 -14.04 -18.97 -8.87
CA TYR A 152 -15.21 -19.76 -9.25
C TYR A 152 -16.50 -19.00 -8.96
N ASP A 153 -17.32 -18.82 -9.98
CA ASP A 153 -18.67 -18.29 -9.87
C ASP A 153 -19.63 -19.38 -9.38
N GLY A 154 -20.55 -19.05 -8.48
CA GLY A 154 -21.36 -20.05 -7.81
C GLY A 154 -22.38 -19.43 -6.87
N ILE A 155 -22.80 -20.20 -5.87
CA ILE A 155 -23.77 -19.76 -4.87
C ILE A 155 -23.20 -19.94 -3.48
N GLY A 156 -23.26 -18.90 -2.65
CA GLY A 156 -22.86 -18.99 -1.25
C GLY A 156 -21.41 -19.44 -1.08
N SER A 157 -21.21 -20.46 -0.25
CA SER A 157 -19.88 -21.01 0.01
C SER A 157 -19.26 -21.72 -1.20
N ASP A 158 -19.99 -22.06 -2.26
CA ASP A 158 -19.36 -22.71 -3.43
C ASP A 158 -18.50 -21.73 -4.24
N VAL A 159 -18.76 -20.42 -4.10
CA VAL A 159 -17.98 -19.36 -4.71
C VAL A 159 -16.54 -19.41 -4.21
N LEU A 160 -15.59 -19.18 -5.12
CA LEU A 160 -14.19 -18.90 -4.78
C LEU A 160 -13.84 -17.48 -5.23
N LEU A 161 -13.31 -16.71 -4.29
CA LEU A 161 -12.73 -15.38 -4.46
C LEU A 161 -11.25 -15.44 -4.10
N GLN A 162 -10.50 -14.40 -4.42
CA GLN A 162 -9.10 -14.28 -4.03
C GLN A 162 -8.77 -12.84 -3.64
N HIS A 163 -8.61 -12.63 -2.32
CA HIS A 163 -8.26 -11.35 -1.71
C HIS A 163 -9.14 -10.17 -2.19
N PRO A 164 -10.48 -10.25 -1.99
CA PRO A 164 -11.37 -9.16 -2.38
C PRO A 164 -11.13 -7.94 -1.49
N LEU A 165 -10.86 -6.78 -2.08
CA LEU A 165 -10.52 -5.56 -1.33
C LEU A 165 -11.68 -4.55 -1.27
N GLY A 166 -12.58 -4.59 -2.25
CA GLY A 166 -13.67 -3.62 -2.37
C GLY A 166 -15.03 -4.30 -2.44
N VAL A 167 -16.03 -3.69 -1.81
CA VAL A 167 -17.43 -4.09 -1.90
C VAL A 167 -18.31 -2.84 -1.95
N ILE A 168 -19.36 -2.85 -2.78
CA ILE A 168 -20.38 -1.81 -2.79
C ILE A 168 -21.76 -2.46 -2.92
N TYR A 169 -22.69 -2.07 -2.07
CA TYR A 169 -24.10 -2.35 -2.25
C TYR A 169 -24.72 -1.20 -3.04
N ALA A 170 -25.28 -1.54 -4.19
CA ALA A 170 -25.72 -0.59 -5.19
C ALA A 170 -27.25 -0.42 -5.18
N SER A 171 -27.71 0.62 -5.88
CA SER A 171 -29.11 1.01 -5.98
C SER A 171 -30.03 -0.04 -6.63
N ASP A 172 -29.45 -1.03 -7.32
CA ASP A 172 -30.15 -2.19 -7.88
C ASP A 172 -30.32 -3.36 -6.88
N ASN A 173 -30.00 -3.13 -5.60
CA ASN A 173 -29.98 -4.12 -4.51
C ASN A 173 -29.02 -5.29 -4.77
N GLN A 174 -28.01 -5.09 -5.60
CA GLN A 174 -26.92 -6.04 -5.80
C GLN A 174 -25.65 -5.57 -5.08
N ILE A 175 -24.78 -6.53 -4.79
CA ILE A 175 -23.46 -6.26 -4.25
C ILE A 175 -22.44 -6.44 -5.37
N TYR A 176 -21.59 -5.45 -5.58
CA TYR A 176 -20.45 -5.55 -6.49
C TYR A 176 -19.17 -5.69 -5.69
N VAL A 177 -18.30 -6.58 -6.16
CA VAL A 177 -17.08 -7.00 -5.46
C VAL A 177 -15.89 -6.78 -6.38
N ALA A 178 -14.87 -6.08 -5.90
CA ALA A 178 -13.56 -6.08 -6.51
C ALA A 178 -12.79 -7.31 -5.99
N ASP A 179 -12.75 -8.35 -6.82
CA ASP A 179 -12.06 -9.61 -6.55
C ASP A 179 -10.61 -9.47 -7.04
N SER A 180 -9.80 -8.82 -6.21
CA SER A 180 -8.60 -8.10 -6.61
C SER A 180 -7.54 -9.01 -7.24
N TYR A 181 -7.21 -10.13 -6.60
CA TYR A 181 -6.16 -11.03 -7.09
C TYR A 181 -6.63 -11.95 -8.21
N ASN A 182 -7.94 -12.08 -8.39
CA ASN A 182 -8.51 -12.65 -9.61
C ASN A 182 -8.65 -11.62 -10.73
N HIS A 183 -8.31 -10.35 -10.50
CA HIS A 183 -8.37 -9.27 -11.49
C HIS A 183 -9.75 -9.13 -12.14
N LYS A 184 -10.80 -9.26 -11.31
CA LYS A 184 -12.19 -9.29 -11.76
C LYS A 184 -13.08 -8.40 -10.92
N ILE A 185 -14.17 -7.95 -11.53
CA ILE A 185 -15.33 -7.43 -10.80
C ILE A 185 -16.43 -8.48 -10.88
N LYS A 186 -16.96 -8.85 -9.72
CA LYS A 186 -18.07 -9.80 -9.59
C LYS A 186 -19.31 -9.09 -9.06
N ARG A 187 -20.48 -9.61 -9.43
CA ARG A 187 -21.79 -9.21 -8.92
C ARG A 187 -22.36 -10.35 -8.08
N LEU A 188 -22.84 -10.02 -6.89
CA LEU A 188 -23.43 -10.88 -5.89
C LEU A 188 -24.87 -10.45 -5.63
N ASP A 189 -25.81 -11.38 -5.78
CA ASP A 189 -27.18 -11.21 -5.32
C ASP A 189 -27.25 -11.57 -3.82
N PRO A 190 -27.56 -10.62 -2.91
CA PRO A 190 -27.56 -10.89 -1.48
C PRO A 190 -28.67 -11.84 -1.01
N VAL A 191 -29.75 -11.99 -1.79
CA VAL A 191 -30.90 -12.86 -1.49
C VAL A 191 -30.61 -14.28 -1.92
N THR A 192 -30.24 -14.49 -3.19
CA THR A 192 -29.95 -15.83 -3.72
C THR A 192 -28.53 -16.31 -3.42
N LYS A 193 -27.65 -15.41 -2.98
CA LYS A 193 -26.20 -15.62 -2.78
C LYS A 193 -25.45 -16.01 -4.05
N LYS A 194 -26.03 -15.77 -5.22
CA LYS A 194 -25.40 -16.08 -6.51
C LYS A 194 -24.35 -15.03 -6.83
N VAL A 195 -23.14 -15.49 -7.18
CA VAL A 195 -22.05 -14.65 -7.65
C VAL A 195 -21.77 -14.93 -9.12
N THR A 196 -21.61 -13.87 -9.90
CA THR A 196 -21.26 -13.91 -11.33
C THR A 196 -20.18 -12.90 -11.66
N THR A 197 -19.20 -13.27 -12.47
CA THR A 197 -18.22 -12.36 -13.05
C THR A 197 -18.90 -11.43 -14.05
N ILE A 198 -18.68 -10.13 -13.91
CA ILE A 198 -19.21 -9.12 -14.84
C ILE A 198 -18.12 -8.44 -15.66
N ALA A 199 -16.90 -8.34 -15.12
CA ALA A 199 -15.77 -7.76 -15.82
C ALA A 199 -14.45 -8.41 -15.42
N GLY A 200 -13.50 -8.43 -16.36
CA GLY A 200 -12.16 -8.99 -16.17
C GLY A 200 -12.02 -10.41 -16.73
N THR A 201 -10.94 -10.63 -17.47
CA THR A 201 -10.60 -11.96 -18.04
C THR A 201 -9.97 -12.92 -17.03
N GLY A 202 -9.61 -12.45 -15.83
CA GLY A 202 -8.79 -13.21 -14.87
C GLY A 202 -7.28 -13.06 -15.05
N ARG A 203 -6.83 -12.37 -16.12
CA ARG A 203 -5.41 -12.07 -16.35
C ARG A 203 -5.13 -10.60 -16.06
N ALA A 204 -4.11 -10.35 -15.24
CA ALA A 204 -3.59 -8.99 -15.01
C ALA A 204 -3.25 -8.33 -16.35
N GLY A 205 -3.68 -7.09 -16.53
CA GLY A 205 -3.36 -6.29 -17.70
C GLY A 205 -4.28 -5.09 -17.85
N TYR A 206 -4.12 -4.38 -18.96
CA TYR A 206 -4.88 -3.18 -19.28
C TYR A 206 -5.54 -3.32 -20.65
N LYS A 207 -6.88 -3.42 -20.64
CA LYS A 207 -7.68 -3.46 -21.88
C LYS A 207 -9.11 -3.05 -21.60
N ASP A 208 -9.60 -2.07 -22.36
CA ASP A 208 -11.01 -1.66 -22.38
C ASP A 208 -11.87 -2.55 -23.30
N GLY A 209 -13.19 -2.40 -23.21
CA GLY A 209 -14.17 -3.06 -24.08
C GLY A 209 -15.26 -3.81 -23.31
N PRO A 210 -15.91 -4.82 -23.93
CA PRO A 210 -16.90 -5.65 -23.25
C PRO A 210 -16.32 -6.25 -21.97
N GLY A 211 -17.09 -6.27 -20.89
CA GLY A 211 -16.60 -6.56 -19.54
C GLY A 211 -15.81 -7.86 -19.43
N LEU A 212 -16.34 -8.96 -19.98
CA LEU A 212 -15.68 -10.27 -19.96
C LEU A 212 -14.42 -10.37 -20.84
N SER A 213 -14.19 -9.37 -21.70
CA SER A 213 -13.01 -9.24 -22.57
C SER A 213 -12.02 -8.17 -22.09
N ALA A 214 -12.41 -7.36 -21.12
CA ALA A 214 -11.58 -6.32 -20.52
C ALA A 214 -10.53 -6.93 -19.57
N GLN A 215 -9.42 -6.23 -19.41
CA GLN A 215 -8.36 -6.60 -18.45
C GLN A 215 -8.24 -5.52 -17.39
N LEU A 216 -8.11 -5.99 -16.15
CA LEU A 216 -7.89 -5.22 -14.93
C LEU A 216 -6.61 -5.74 -14.28
N SER A 217 -6.05 -5.00 -13.33
CA SER A 217 -4.87 -5.41 -12.57
C SER A 217 -5.01 -4.96 -11.12
N GLU A 218 -5.39 -5.90 -10.26
CA GLU A 218 -5.64 -5.69 -8.83
C GLU A 218 -6.58 -4.50 -8.54
N PRO A 219 -7.83 -4.56 -9.01
CA PRO A 219 -8.82 -3.56 -8.65
C PRO A 219 -9.05 -3.58 -7.13
N ALA A 220 -8.84 -2.46 -6.44
CA ALA A 220 -8.85 -2.43 -4.97
C ALA A 220 -10.13 -1.84 -4.38
N GLY A 221 -10.85 -1.00 -5.12
CA GLY A 221 -12.04 -0.31 -4.63
C GLY A 221 -13.00 0.00 -5.77
N LEU A 222 -14.27 0.15 -5.43
CA LEU A 222 -15.32 0.47 -6.38
C LEU A 222 -16.47 1.26 -5.72
N VAL A 223 -17.15 2.08 -6.51
CA VAL A 223 -18.29 2.89 -6.06
C VAL A 223 -19.30 3.08 -7.19
N GLU A 224 -20.58 3.14 -6.86
CA GLU A 224 -21.63 3.50 -7.82
C GLU A 224 -21.70 5.03 -8.01
N VAL A 225 -21.85 5.48 -9.26
CA VAL A 225 -21.98 6.90 -9.63
C VAL A 225 -23.30 7.23 -10.31
N GLY A 226 -24.30 6.35 -10.17
CA GLY A 226 -25.65 6.48 -10.75
C GLY A 226 -25.79 5.86 -12.14
N ASP A 227 -27.04 5.64 -12.56
CA ASP A 227 -27.42 5.07 -13.86
C ASP A 227 -26.79 3.69 -14.14
N GLY A 228 -26.58 2.86 -13.11
CA GLY A 228 -25.94 1.54 -13.27
C GLY A 228 -24.46 1.63 -13.68
N ARG A 229 -23.78 2.73 -13.33
CA ARG A 229 -22.34 2.92 -13.56
C ARG A 229 -21.55 2.75 -12.28
N LEU A 230 -20.47 1.99 -12.37
CA LEU A 230 -19.50 1.79 -11.30
C LEU A 230 -18.17 2.43 -11.69
N LEU A 231 -17.54 3.16 -10.78
CA LEU A 231 -16.12 3.50 -10.88
C LEU A 231 -15.31 2.44 -10.14
N VAL A 232 -14.14 2.09 -10.67
CA VAL A 232 -13.23 1.09 -10.15
C VAL A 232 -11.82 1.68 -10.08
N ALA A 233 -11.18 1.60 -8.93
CA ALA A 233 -9.76 1.89 -8.76
C ALA A 233 -8.95 0.69 -9.24
N ASP A 234 -8.43 0.75 -10.47
CA ASP A 234 -7.62 -0.29 -11.10
C ASP A 234 -6.14 -0.07 -10.77
N THR A 235 -5.80 -0.46 -9.54
CA THR A 235 -4.64 0.01 -8.78
C THR A 235 -3.32 -0.15 -9.52
N ASN A 236 -3.02 -1.36 -9.98
CA ASN A 236 -1.72 -1.64 -10.59
C ASN A 236 -1.61 -1.10 -12.02
N ASN A 237 -2.74 -0.74 -12.63
CA ASN A 237 -2.76 0.00 -13.88
C ASN A 237 -2.66 1.52 -13.67
N ASN A 238 -2.71 2.03 -12.43
CA ASN A 238 -2.73 3.47 -12.11
C ASN A 238 -3.87 4.23 -12.80
N THR A 239 -5.04 3.60 -12.95
CA THR A 239 -6.18 4.20 -13.66
C THR A 239 -7.47 4.06 -12.86
N ILE A 240 -8.44 4.93 -13.16
CA ILE A 240 -9.83 4.74 -12.77
C ILE A 240 -10.56 4.19 -13.99
N ARG A 241 -11.27 3.08 -13.81
CA ARG A 241 -12.12 2.48 -14.84
C ARG A 241 -13.55 2.80 -14.50
N TYR A 242 -14.41 3.00 -15.49
CA TYR A 242 -15.84 3.03 -15.29
C TYR A 242 -16.50 1.87 -16.04
N ILE A 243 -17.39 1.17 -15.34
CA ILE A 243 -18.14 0.03 -15.84
C ILE A 243 -19.59 0.47 -16.00
N THR A 244 -20.11 0.37 -17.22
CA THR A 244 -21.53 0.62 -17.49
C THR A 244 -22.25 -0.72 -17.60
N LEU A 245 -23.31 -0.90 -16.82
CA LEU A 245 -24.17 -2.06 -16.88
C LEU A 245 -25.37 -1.76 -17.77
N ASN A 246 -25.54 -2.52 -18.84
CA ASN A 246 -26.67 -2.39 -19.75
C ASN A 246 -27.25 -3.77 -20.11
N GLU A 247 -28.32 -3.78 -20.90
CA GLU A 247 -28.98 -5.03 -21.34
C GLU A 247 -28.05 -6.00 -22.09
N LYS A 248 -26.98 -5.50 -22.71
CA LYS A 248 -25.98 -6.29 -23.44
C LYS A 248 -24.83 -6.78 -22.55
N GLY A 249 -24.86 -6.45 -21.26
CA GLY A 249 -23.83 -6.79 -20.28
C GLY A 249 -23.02 -5.58 -19.82
N ALA A 250 -21.87 -5.84 -19.19
CA ALA A 250 -20.97 -4.80 -18.74
C ALA A 250 -20.07 -4.30 -19.88
N GLU A 251 -19.80 -3.00 -19.93
CA GLU A 251 -18.77 -2.38 -20.76
C GLU A 251 -17.78 -1.63 -19.87
N VAL A 252 -16.48 -1.87 -20.05
CA VAL A 252 -15.40 -1.26 -19.27
C VAL A 252 -14.67 -0.23 -20.13
N LYS A 253 -14.50 0.97 -19.59
CA LYS A 253 -13.72 2.05 -20.20
C LYS A 253 -12.85 2.73 -19.17
N THR A 254 -11.73 3.30 -19.60
CA THR A 254 -10.91 4.15 -18.74
C THR A 254 -11.50 5.56 -18.62
N LEU A 255 -11.51 6.10 -17.40
CA LEU A 255 -11.91 7.48 -17.15
C LEU A 255 -10.74 8.43 -17.48
N ASP A 256 -10.93 9.31 -18.45
CA ASP A 256 -9.97 10.35 -18.77
C ASP A 256 -10.01 11.48 -17.73
N LEU A 257 -8.90 11.71 -17.04
CA LEU A 257 -8.74 12.82 -16.09
C LEU A 257 -8.30 14.08 -16.82
N ILE A 258 -9.25 14.74 -17.51
CA ILE A 258 -9.00 15.97 -18.27
C ILE A 258 -9.05 17.20 -17.36
N GLY A 259 -8.10 18.12 -17.51
CA GLY A 259 -8.11 19.41 -16.80
C GLY A 259 -7.54 19.39 -15.38
N VAL A 260 -7.04 18.24 -14.91
CA VAL A 260 -6.36 18.13 -13.61
C VAL A 260 -4.86 18.31 -13.83
N GLN A 261 -4.28 19.39 -13.29
CA GLN A 261 -2.83 19.53 -13.31
C GLN A 261 -2.21 18.74 -12.13
N PRO A 262 -1.21 17.88 -12.39
CA PRO A 262 -0.50 17.22 -11.30
C PRO A 262 0.15 18.28 -10.40
N PRO A 263 0.20 18.05 -9.07
CA PRO A 263 0.85 18.97 -8.15
C PRO A 263 2.27 19.27 -8.62
N SER A 264 2.66 20.55 -8.59
CA SER A 264 4.04 20.92 -8.89
C SER A 264 4.98 20.18 -7.94
N PRO A 265 6.05 19.53 -8.44
CA PRO A 265 7.02 18.88 -7.58
C PRO A 265 7.53 19.89 -6.54
N LYS A 266 7.57 19.50 -5.26
CA LYS A 266 8.18 20.36 -4.23
C LYS A 266 9.60 20.73 -4.67
N PRO A 267 10.00 22.03 -4.59
CA PRO A 267 11.37 22.41 -4.89
C PRO A 267 12.31 21.59 -4.02
N LYS A 268 13.26 20.92 -4.67
CA LYS A 268 14.19 19.97 -4.03
C LYS A 268 15.19 20.77 -3.20
N THR A 269 14.91 20.97 -1.90
CA THR A 269 15.91 21.51 -0.97
C THR A 269 16.89 20.41 -0.57
N LEU A 270 18.18 20.73 -0.55
CA LEU A 270 19.22 19.85 -0.01
C LEU A 270 18.92 19.56 1.47
N LYS A 271 18.89 18.29 1.84
CA LYS A 271 18.58 17.87 3.22
C LYS A 271 19.81 18.05 4.11
N ARG A 272 19.60 18.57 5.32
CA ARG A 272 20.65 18.63 6.36
C ARG A 272 21.11 17.22 6.72
N LEU A 273 22.42 17.03 6.88
CA LEU A 273 23.05 15.77 7.27
C LEU A 273 22.33 15.16 8.49
N ARG A 274 21.76 13.96 8.31
CA ARG A 274 21.10 13.24 9.38
C ARG A 274 22.17 12.59 10.27
N ARG A 275 22.11 12.87 11.57
CA ARG A 275 23.05 12.33 12.57
C ARG A 275 22.97 10.81 12.76
N ARG A 276 21.90 10.15 12.30
CA ARG A 276 21.65 8.71 12.55
C ARG A 276 21.38 7.98 11.25
N LEU A 277 22.33 7.12 10.85
CA LEU A 277 22.20 6.17 9.75
C LEU A 277 21.44 4.91 10.23
N SER A 278 20.91 4.12 9.32
CA SER A 278 20.44 2.76 9.65
C SER A 278 21.60 1.92 10.17
N VAL A 279 21.29 0.98 11.08
CA VAL A 279 22.28 0.10 11.72
C VAL A 279 23.10 -0.69 10.70
N ASP A 280 22.50 -1.04 9.56
CA ASP A 280 23.10 -1.86 8.51
C ASP A 280 23.78 -1.05 7.39
N THR A 281 24.02 0.26 7.59
CA THR A 281 24.67 1.11 6.57
C THR A 281 26.18 1.01 6.67
N ASP A 282 26.82 0.56 5.58
CA ASP A 282 28.28 0.65 5.45
C ASP A 282 28.71 2.09 5.15
N VAL A 283 29.64 2.63 5.93
CA VAL A 283 30.12 4.00 5.76
C VAL A 283 31.53 4.01 5.18
N ILE A 284 31.68 4.61 4.01
CA ILE A 284 32.94 4.72 3.28
C ILE A 284 33.43 6.16 3.37
N ASN A 285 34.57 6.37 4.01
CA ASN A 285 35.17 7.69 4.08
C ASN A 285 36.02 7.94 2.83
N VAL A 286 35.73 9.02 2.11
CA VAL A 286 36.40 9.40 0.87
C VAL A 286 37.06 10.77 1.04
N ASN A 287 38.29 10.90 0.55
CA ASN A 287 38.96 12.20 0.50
C ASN A 287 38.42 12.99 -0.70
N GLY A 288 37.72 14.10 -0.42
CA GLY A 288 37.17 14.99 -1.43
C GLY A 288 38.18 15.97 -2.03
N GLY A 289 39.40 16.01 -1.51
CA GLY A 289 40.44 16.93 -1.98
C GLY A 289 40.14 18.40 -1.65
N SER A 290 40.75 19.29 -2.42
CA SER A 290 40.70 20.75 -2.26
C SER A 290 39.96 21.46 -3.41
N SER A 291 39.66 20.75 -4.51
CA SER A 291 39.08 21.32 -5.73
C SER A 291 37.76 22.05 -5.47
N MET A 292 37.57 23.22 -6.09
CA MET A 292 36.34 24.03 -5.96
C MET A 292 35.18 23.47 -6.77
N GLU A 293 35.44 22.70 -7.81
CA GLU A 293 34.42 21.99 -8.59
C GLU A 293 34.98 20.69 -9.15
N GLY A 294 34.09 19.79 -9.53
CA GLY A 294 34.47 18.51 -10.11
C GLY A 294 33.29 17.54 -10.22
N PHE A 295 33.62 16.27 -10.41
CA PHE A 295 32.66 15.18 -10.55
C PHE A 295 32.88 14.10 -9.49
N LEU A 296 31.78 13.56 -8.99
CA LEU A 296 31.70 12.38 -8.15
C LEU A 296 31.12 11.26 -9.00
N SER A 297 31.89 10.20 -9.25
CA SER A 297 31.45 9.04 -10.03
C SER A 297 31.14 7.88 -9.08
N LEU A 298 29.86 7.61 -8.85
CA LEU A 298 29.40 6.41 -8.15
C LEU A 298 29.65 5.19 -9.03
N ALA A 299 30.33 4.20 -8.47
CA ALA A 299 30.60 2.92 -9.11
C ALA A 299 30.31 1.79 -8.11
N ILE A 300 29.08 1.28 -8.13
CA ILE A 300 28.66 0.20 -7.25
C ILE A 300 28.58 -1.11 -8.04
N THR A 301 29.21 -2.16 -7.54
CA THR A 301 29.12 -3.50 -8.13
C THR A 301 28.38 -4.46 -7.20
N VAL A 302 27.72 -5.44 -7.82
CA VAL A 302 27.01 -6.54 -7.14
C VAL A 302 27.79 -7.85 -7.32
N PRO A 303 27.61 -8.85 -6.46
CA PRO A 303 28.30 -10.14 -6.59
C PRO A 303 27.97 -10.85 -7.90
N ASP A 304 28.85 -11.76 -8.32
CA ASP A 304 28.62 -12.60 -9.49
C ASP A 304 27.30 -13.39 -9.37
N GLY A 305 26.54 -13.46 -10.45
CA GLY A 305 25.21 -14.06 -10.49
C GLY A 305 24.07 -13.16 -10.00
N TYR A 306 24.37 -11.96 -9.53
CA TYR A 306 23.37 -10.93 -9.21
C TYR A 306 23.34 -9.82 -10.26
N HIS A 307 22.18 -9.19 -10.40
CA HIS A 307 21.96 -8.00 -11.22
C HIS A 307 21.14 -6.97 -10.44
N PHE A 308 21.22 -5.70 -10.84
CA PHE A 308 20.39 -4.65 -10.23
C PHE A 308 18.91 -4.88 -10.53
N SER A 309 18.04 -4.70 -9.52
CA SER A 309 16.61 -4.94 -9.67
C SER A 309 15.99 -4.02 -10.71
N LYS A 310 15.20 -4.60 -11.63
CA LYS A 310 14.40 -3.85 -12.62
C LYS A 310 13.14 -3.23 -12.00
N GLU A 311 12.59 -3.88 -10.98
CA GLU A 311 11.35 -3.48 -10.30
C GLU A 311 11.61 -2.42 -9.23
N ALA A 312 12.67 -2.59 -8.43
CA ALA A 312 13.07 -1.67 -7.38
C ALA A 312 14.39 -0.97 -7.74
N ARG A 313 14.31 0.21 -8.35
CA ARG A 313 15.51 0.93 -8.80
C ARG A 313 16.40 1.38 -7.65
N SER A 314 17.68 1.01 -7.71
CA SER A 314 18.72 1.53 -6.82
C SER A 314 18.82 3.04 -6.91
N LYS A 315 18.88 3.70 -5.75
CA LYS A 315 18.77 5.17 -5.66
C LYS A 315 19.79 5.75 -4.71
N PHE A 316 20.10 7.03 -4.92
CA PHE A 316 20.95 7.80 -4.03
C PHE A 316 20.29 9.12 -3.63
N ASP A 317 20.71 9.65 -2.48
CA ASP A 317 20.41 10.99 -2.00
C ASP A 317 21.66 11.63 -1.40
N VAL A 318 21.74 12.96 -1.53
CA VAL A 318 22.88 13.77 -1.09
C VAL A 318 22.48 14.60 0.11
N GLU A 319 23.34 14.58 1.13
CA GLU A 319 23.30 15.46 2.29
C GLU A 319 24.63 16.24 2.38
N THR A 320 24.61 17.48 2.89
CA THR A 320 25.82 18.31 2.99
C THR A 320 25.94 19.00 4.36
N GLU A 321 27.16 19.27 4.80
CA GLU A 321 27.47 19.99 6.04
C GLU A 321 28.74 20.85 5.88
N PRO A 322 28.72 22.15 6.19
CA PRO A 322 27.55 22.98 6.50
C PRO A 322 26.52 23.05 5.35
N PRO A 323 25.24 23.36 5.62
CA PRO A 323 24.26 23.58 4.54
C PRO A 323 24.74 24.70 3.60
N ASN A 324 24.57 24.51 2.29
CA ASN A 324 24.99 25.44 1.23
C ASN A 324 26.52 25.66 1.08
N ALA A 325 27.37 24.96 1.84
CA ALA A 325 28.82 25.04 1.67
C ALA A 325 29.31 24.34 0.38
N ILE A 326 28.59 23.30 -0.03
CA ILE A 326 28.81 22.58 -1.28
C ILE A 326 27.46 22.26 -1.92
N GLU A 327 27.39 22.47 -3.22
CA GLU A 327 26.29 22.08 -4.08
C GLU A 327 26.69 20.80 -4.82
N ILE A 328 25.89 19.75 -4.70
CA ILE A 328 26.12 18.47 -5.39
C ILE A 328 24.86 18.13 -6.17
N GLU A 329 24.99 18.07 -7.50
CA GLU A 329 23.88 17.83 -8.41
C GLU A 329 24.09 16.56 -9.25
N PRO A 330 23.07 15.70 -9.38
CA PRO A 330 21.74 15.85 -8.77
C PRO A 330 21.73 15.51 -7.27
N ALA A 331 20.93 16.22 -6.47
CA ALA A 331 20.78 15.98 -5.02
C ALA A 331 20.15 14.61 -4.66
N ASN A 332 19.57 13.94 -5.65
CA ASN A 332 19.06 12.57 -5.58
C ASN A 332 18.92 12.04 -7.00
N GLY A 333 18.98 10.72 -7.14
CA GLY A 333 18.84 10.08 -8.44
C GLY A 333 18.81 8.57 -8.33
N PHE A 334 18.96 7.93 -9.48
CA PHE A 334 19.02 6.48 -9.60
C PHE A 334 20.39 6.07 -10.13
N LEU A 335 20.85 4.89 -9.71
CA LEU A 335 21.94 4.21 -10.40
C LEU A 335 21.39 3.65 -11.72
N ASN A 336 22.22 3.62 -12.75
CA ASN A 336 21.88 2.91 -13.98
C ASN A 336 21.94 1.38 -13.77
N SER A 337 21.66 0.61 -14.83
CA SER A 337 21.70 -0.86 -14.80
C SER A 337 23.09 -1.45 -14.51
N GLU A 338 24.14 -0.64 -14.57
CA GLU A 338 25.52 -1.01 -14.30
C GLU A 338 25.99 -0.54 -12.92
N GLY A 339 25.10 0.07 -12.11
CA GLY A 339 25.44 0.58 -10.79
C GLY A 339 26.19 1.91 -10.79
N LEU A 340 26.14 2.63 -11.91
CA LEU A 340 26.85 3.89 -12.13
C LEU A 340 25.93 5.11 -11.99
N ALA A 341 26.48 6.19 -11.45
CA ALA A 341 25.89 7.53 -11.52
C ALA A 341 27.00 8.59 -11.43
N SER A 342 26.77 9.75 -12.05
CA SER A 342 27.71 10.87 -12.01
C SER A 342 27.02 12.09 -11.41
N LEU A 343 27.69 12.72 -10.44
CA LEU A 343 27.22 13.95 -9.80
C LEU A 343 28.29 15.02 -10.00
N LYS A 344 27.86 16.25 -10.31
CA LYS A 344 28.74 17.42 -10.31
C LYS A 344 28.73 18.04 -8.92
N PHE A 345 29.89 18.38 -8.39
CA PHE A 345 29.99 19.18 -7.16
C PHE A 345 30.59 20.54 -7.45
N LYS A 346 30.13 21.55 -6.70
CA LYS A 346 30.68 22.90 -6.69
C LYS A 346 30.66 23.43 -5.26
N ARG A 347 31.83 23.83 -4.75
CA ARG A 347 31.99 24.40 -3.42
C ARG A 347 31.70 25.89 -3.47
N THR A 348 30.95 26.37 -2.49
CA THR A 348 30.64 27.81 -2.34
C THR A 348 31.83 28.56 -1.75
N LEU A 349 32.58 27.93 -0.85
CA LEU A 349 33.77 28.47 -0.19
C LEU A 349 34.84 27.39 -0.02
N PRO A 350 36.15 27.75 0.03
CA PRO A 350 37.25 26.82 0.26
C PRO A 350 37.33 26.28 1.71
N SER A 351 36.34 26.58 2.55
CA SER A 351 36.26 26.07 3.93
C SER A 351 36.04 24.54 3.97
N PRO A 352 36.50 23.86 5.04
CA PRO A 352 36.19 22.45 5.26
C PRO A 352 34.70 22.17 5.18
N SER A 353 34.33 21.17 4.38
CA SER A 353 32.94 20.77 4.16
C SER A 353 32.84 19.28 3.89
N MET A 354 31.65 18.73 4.10
CA MET A 354 31.37 17.31 3.94
C MET A 354 30.14 17.12 3.07
N GLY A 355 30.28 16.30 2.03
CA GLY A 355 29.16 15.76 1.27
C GLY A 355 28.96 14.29 1.63
N ARG A 356 27.74 13.90 1.98
CA ARG A 356 27.35 12.51 2.19
C ARG A 356 26.44 12.06 1.07
N ILE A 357 26.77 10.94 0.42
CA ILE A 357 25.90 10.29 -0.56
C ILE A 357 25.39 8.98 0.03
N ASN A 358 24.11 8.93 0.37
CA ASN A 358 23.44 7.71 0.81
C ASN A 358 22.92 6.96 -0.40
N CYS A 359 23.32 5.70 -0.57
CA CYS A 359 22.83 4.82 -1.63
C CYS A 359 22.04 3.65 -1.04
N LYS A 360 20.88 3.38 -1.63
CA LYS A 360 20.11 2.15 -1.41
C LYS A 360 20.21 1.29 -2.65
N VAL A 361 20.87 0.16 -2.50
CA VAL A 361 21.20 -0.76 -3.59
C VAL A 361 20.26 -1.95 -3.51
N TYR A 362 19.47 -2.15 -4.57
CA TYR A 362 18.58 -3.30 -4.73
C TYR A 362 19.12 -4.20 -5.83
N TYR A 363 19.28 -5.49 -5.53
CA TYR A 363 19.91 -6.45 -6.42
C TYR A 363 19.27 -7.84 -6.26
N CYS A 364 19.17 -8.58 -7.36
CA CYS A 364 18.46 -9.85 -7.43
C CYS A 364 19.35 -10.88 -8.11
N LYS A 365 19.16 -12.15 -7.75
CA LYS A 365 19.66 -13.30 -8.51
C LYS A 365 18.50 -13.87 -9.31
N GLU A 366 18.76 -14.36 -10.52
CA GLU A 366 17.71 -14.91 -11.38
C GLU A 366 16.88 -15.97 -10.62
N ASP A 367 15.55 -15.81 -10.66
CA ASP A 367 14.56 -16.66 -9.98
C ASP A 367 14.64 -16.74 -8.44
N GLU A 368 15.35 -15.79 -7.80
CA GLU A 368 15.46 -15.69 -6.34
C GLU A 368 14.97 -14.33 -5.79
N VAL A 369 14.83 -14.24 -4.46
CA VAL A 369 14.38 -13.04 -3.75
C VAL A 369 15.41 -11.91 -3.90
N CYS A 370 14.93 -10.71 -4.28
CA CYS A 370 15.75 -9.51 -4.32
C CYS A 370 16.20 -9.07 -2.92
N LEU A 371 17.47 -8.68 -2.81
CA LEU A 371 18.11 -8.20 -1.60
C LEU A 371 18.33 -6.69 -1.64
N TYR A 372 18.61 -6.12 -0.47
CA TYR A 372 18.94 -4.70 -0.32
C TYR A 372 20.21 -4.52 0.53
N GLN A 373 21.05 -3.57 0.12
CA GLN A 373 22.21 -3.10 0.88
C GLN A 373 22.20 -1.56 0.96
N SER A 374 22.57 -1.03 2.12
CA SER A 374 22.69 0.41 2.36
C SER A 374 24.16 0.79 2.47
N VAL A 375 24.59 1.80 1.72
CA VAL A 375 25.97 2.33 1.77
C VAL A 375 25.95 3.85 1.77
N ALA A 376 26.83 4.47 2.55
CA ALA A 376 27.00 5.92 2.61
C ALA A 376 28.46 6.30 2.31
N PHE A 377 28.66 7.24 1.40
CA PHE A 377 29.98 7.82 1.10
C PHE A 377 30.12 9.16 1.81
N ASP A 378 31.04 9.25 2.78
CA ASP A 378 31.40 10.48 3.48
C ASP A 378 32.60 11.15 2.82
N ILE A 379 32.33 12.17 2.01
CA ILE A 379 33.30 12.87 1.19
C ILE A 379 33.75 14.13 1.92
N LYS A 380 34.99 14.13 2.41
CA LYS A 380 35.56 15.23 3.20
C LYS A 380 36.40 16.14 2.33
N PHE A 381 35.93 17.36 2.09
CA PHE A 381 36.65 18.41 1.37
C PHE A 381 37.49 19.24 2.34
N ARG A 382 38.73 19.53 1.96
CA ARG A 382 39.72 20.23 2.79
C ARG A 382 39.97 21.64 2.25
N GLU A 383 40.62 22.44 3.08
CA GLU A 383 41.16 23.75 2.69
C GLU A 383 42.30 23.59 1.68
N GLU A 384 42.58 24.64 0.90
CA GLU A 384 43.61 24.63 -0.14
C GLU A 384 44.96 24.19 0.44
N ALA A 385 45.47 23.06 -0.06
CA ALA A 385 46.83 22.64 0.27
C ALA A 385 47.62 22.24 -0.99
N GLU A 386 47.02 21.58 -1.99
CA GLU A 386 47.63 21.30 -3.31
C GLU A 386 46.53 20.96 -4.34
N PRO A 387 46.76 21.08 -5.67
CA PRO A 387 45.76 20.74 -6.68
C PRO A 387 45.43 19.24 -6.69
N SER A 388 44.16 18.91 -6.40
CA SER A 388 43.62 17.54 -6.45
C SER A 388 42.85 17.26 -7.74
N PRO A 389 42.72 15.99 -8.18
CA PRO A 389 41.98 15.67 -9.39
C PRO A 389 40.51 16.12 -9.30
N ALA A 390 39.99 16.65 -10.39
CA ALA A 390 38.61 17.13 -10.54
C ALA A 390 37.57 15.98 -10.63
N GLN A 391 37.99 14.72 -10.49
CA GLN A 391 37.12 13.55 -10.52
C GLN A 391 37.43 12.63 -9.34
N ILE A 392 36.39 12.31 -8.56
CA ILE A 392 36.46 11.45 -7.38
C ILE A 392 35.59 10.23 -7.64
N ILE A 393 36.19 9.04 -7.58
CA ILE A 393 35.48 7.78 -7.79
C ILE A 393 35.03 7.22 -6.44
N LEU A 394 33.73 6.95 -6.33
CA LEU A 394 33.07 6.42 -5.15
C LEU A 394 32.72 4.95 -5.41
N SER A 395 33.67 4.07 -5.11
CA SER A 395 33.55 2.64 -5.40
C SER A 395 33.05 1.85 -4.19
N TYR A 396 32.12 0.92 -4.42
CA TYR A 396 31.70 -0.06 -3.41
C TYR A 396 31.28 -1.36 -4.07
N SER A 397 31.70 -2.48 -3.47
CA SER A 397 31.26 -3.81 -3.88
C SER A 397 30.36 -4.39 -2.79
N VAL A 398 29.13 -4.71 -3.15
CA VAL A 398 28.18 -5.33 -2.23
C VAL A 398 28.71 -6.71 -1.83
N ALA A 399 28.82 -6.95 -0.52
CA ALA A 399 29.30 -8.24 -0.01
C ALA A 399 28.24 -9.35 -0.20
N PRO A 400 28.65 -10.59 -0.51
CA PRO A 400 27.74 -11.73 -0.49
C PRO A 400 27.22 -11.94 0.93
N ARG A 401 25.91 -11.93 1.13
CA ARG A 401 25.33 -12.37 2.41
C ARG A 401 25.40 -13.89 2.48
N ASN A 402 26.39 -14.43 3.20
CA ASN A 402 26.39 -15.84 3.60
C ASN A 402 25.18 -16.09 4.50
N ASN A 403 24.35 -17.07 4.14
CA ASN A 403 23.18 -17.51 4.89
C ASN A 403 23.56 -18.28 6.17
N SER A 404 24.37 -17.68 7.04
CA SER A 404 24.76 -18.24 8.33
C SER A 404 24.71 -17.17 9.44
N GLY A 405 23.51 -16.65 9.67
CA GLY A 405 23.24 -15.66 10.72
C GLY A 405 21.78 -15.29 10.73
N SER A 406 20.96 -16.15 11.33
CA SER A 406 19.55 -15.97 11.71
C SER A 406 18.87 -14.68 11.23
N ALA A 407 18.48 -14.63 9.96
CA ALA A 407 17.34 -13.85 9.55
C ALA A 407 16.10 -14.71 9.85
N GLN A 408 15.38 -14.38 10.92
CA GLN A 408 14.04 -14.92 11.13
C GLN A 408 13.22 -14.56 9.88
N LEU A 409 12.87 -15.62 9.15
CA LEU A 409 12.09 -15.59 7.92
C LEU A 409 10.77 -14.86 8.14
N ILE A 410 10.48 -13.89 7.26
CA ILE A 410 9.11 -13.62 6.83
C ILE A 410 8.99 -14.29 5.46
N GLY A 411 8.23 -15.38 5.41
CA GLY A 411 8.03 -16.17 4.21
C GLY A 411 7.43 -17.53 4.56
N ALA A 412 6.11 -17.55 4.79
CA ALA A 412 5.33 -18.77 4.78
C ALA A 412 5.29 -19.34 3.35
N THR A 413 5.68 -20.60 3.16
CA THR A 413 4.81 -21.58 2.50
C THR A 413 5.29 -23.02 2.65
N LYS A 414 4.29 -23.83 2.98
CA LYS A 414 4.18 -25.30 3.08
C LYS A 414 5.07 -26.12 2.13
N ASN A 415 5.55 -27.26 2.64
CA ASN A 415 5.63 -28.49 1.85
C ASN A 415 5.11 -29.68 2.66
N ALA A 416 4.23 -30.43 2.01
CA ALA A 416 3.61 -31.66 2.47
C ALA A 416 4.53 -32.88 2.26
N LYS A 417 4.18 -33.98 2.98
CA LYS A 417 4.63 -35.40 2.96
C LYS A 417 5.06 -35.78 4.38
N VAL A 418 4.48 -36.76 5.09
CA VAL A 418 3.57 -37.89 4.79
C VAL A 418 2.52 -37.94 5.89
#